data_AF-A0A813JEK4-F1
#
_entry.id   AF-A0A813JEK4-F1
#
_cell.length_a   1.000
_cell.length_b   1.000
_cell.length_c   1.000
_cell.angle_alpha   90.00
_cell.angle_beta   90.00
_cell.angle_gamma   90.00
#
_symmetry.space_group_name_H-M   'P 1'
#
loop_
_entity.id
_entity.type
_entity.pdbx_description
1 polymer ?
#
loop_
_entity_poly.entity_id
_entity_poly.type
_entity_poly.pdbx_seq_one_letter_code
_entity_poly.pdbx_strand_id
1 'polypeptide(L)'
;MPHATNSSPSESEINNGLSFDISNLSTVAASSRTSHSGTSEVHSFNTSSPEEIHSSNTSSPAEIQSFNTSSPAEVHSFNASSPAEVRSFDTSSSGGAAVDGQAIPMIPYLYPNDQRTEAIFCRKAGNPGCGGDATGGVVTFGNIRQAQGCSITPTVTIPRSFVRDIDRLRSLPGAADTLVSMLISGFEAYHARGYAGEVLQCIHRADHVSVRWLHLHTFCGSGRFEGMPGSISQCARMSSLDDAGRIAREWAR
;
A
#
# COMPACT_ATOMS: atom_id res chain seq x y z
N MET A 1 26.65 -44.58 33.71
CA MET A 1 27.44 -43.76 32.77
C MET A 1 27.50 -44.48 31.43
N PRO A 2 27.01 -43.84 30.37
CA PRO A 2 27.78 -43.74 29.14
C PRO A 2 27.89 -42.28 28.66
N HIS A 3 29.07 -41.94 28.14
CA HIS A 3 29.38 -40.68 27.47
C HIS A 3 28.61 -40.59 26.14
N ALA A 4 27.95 -39.45 25.89
CA ALA A 4 27.48 -39.06 24.57
C ALA A 4 28.10 -37.69 24.22
N THR A 5 28.77 -37.67 23.09
CA THR A 5 29.63 -36.62 22.57
C THR A 5 28.83 -35.48 21.93
N ASN A 6 29.27 -34.25 22.22
CA ASN A 6 28.88 -33.02 21.54
C ASN A 6 29.28 -33.07 20.07
N SER A 7 28.39 -32.66 19.17
CA SER A 7 28.74 -32.35 17.78
C SER A 7 27.89 -31.17 17.30
N SER A 8 28.53 -30.01 17.24
CA SER A 8 28.01 -28.80 16.59
C SER A 8 28.06 -28.98 15.06
N PRO A 9 27.04 -28.56 14.30
CA PRO A 9 27.15 -28.45 12.86
C PRO A 9 27.88 -27.16 12.43
N SER A 10 28.71 -27.33 11.42
CA SER A 10 29.62 -26.38 10.79
C SER A 10 28.92 -25.31 9.94
N GLU A 11 29.51 -24.10 9.95
CA GLU A 11 29.24 -23.01 9.02
C GLU A 11 29.68 -23.38 7.60
N SER A 12 28.73 -23.68 6.71
CA SER A 12 28.97 -23.64 5.26
C SER A 12 27.64 -23.73 4.48
N GLU A 13 26.85 -22.66 4.44
CA GLU A 13 25.77 -22.49 3.44
C GLU A 13 25.26 -21.04 3.34
N ILE A 14 26.18 -20.07 3.39
CA ILE A 14 25.88 -18.67 3.08
C ILE A 14 26.80 -18.26 1.93
N ASN A 15 26.33 -18.44 0.70
CA ASN A 15 26.70 -17.66 -0.49
C ASN A 15 26.09 -18.33 -1.71
N ASN A 16 25.02 -17.75 -2.26
CA ASN A 16 24.76 -17.78 -3.70
C ASN A 16 23.66 -16.78 -4.05
N GLY A 17 24.04 -15.73 -4.80
CA GLY A 17 23.16 -15.15 -5.82
C GLY A 17 22.62 -13.74 -5.59
N LEU A 18 23.47 -12.75 -5.30
CA LEU A 18 23.18 -11.37 -5.72
C LEU A 18 23.81 -11.15 -7.10
N SER A 19 22.98 -11.19 -8.15
CA SER A 19 23.36 -10.76 -9.50
C SER A 19 22.43 -9.64 -9.91
N PHE A 20 22.99 -8.44 -10.08
CA PHE A 20 22.31 -7.27 -10.64
C PHE A 20 22.58 -7.23 -12.14
N ASP A 21 21.53 -7.18 -12.96
CA ASP A 21 21.65 -6.83 -14.37
C ASP A 21 20.85 -5.57 -14.67
N ILE A 22 21.58 -4.49 -14.94
CA ILE A 22 21.11 -3.22 -15.50
C ILE A 22 21.51 -3.26 -16.97
N SER A 23 20.59 -3.59 -17.88
CA SER A 23 20.70 -3.32 -19.32
C SER A 23 19.41 -3.70 -20.06
N ASN A 24 18.54 -2.72 -20.33
CA ASN A 24 17.86 -2.62 -21.63
C ASN A 24 17.03 -1.34 -21.73
N LEU A 25 17.70 -0.27 -22.16
CA LEU A 25 17.07 0.86 -22.83
C LEU A 25 17.81 1.02 -24.15
N SER A 26 17.19 0.67 -25.27
CA SER A 26 17.40 1.38 -26.55
C SER A 26 16.52 0.81 -27.69
N THR A 27 16.00 1.76 -28.47
CA THR A 27 15.76 1.70 -29.92
C THR A 27 14.50 0.99 -30.42
N VAL A 28 13.50 1.79 -30.80
CA VAL A 28 12.68 1.48 -31.98
C VAL A 28 12.91 2.58 -33.00
N ALA A 29 13.46 2.18 -34.14
CA ALA A 29 13.89 3.05 -35.23
C ALA A 29 12.71 3.53 -36.08
N ALA A 30 12.89 4.74 -36.61
CA ALA A 30 12.08 5.31 -37.69
C ALA A 30 12.27 4.54 -39.00
N SER A 31 11.22 4.51 -39.84
CA SER A 31 11.33 4.18 -41.26
C SER A 31 10.44 5.11 -42.08
N SER A 32 11.08 5.77 -43.05
CA SER A 32 10.59 6.87 -43.90
C SER A 32 9.81 6.40 -45.14
N ARG A 33 8.99 7.28 -45.73
CA ARG A 33 9.16 7.85 -47.11
C ARG A 33 7.95 8.68 -47.63
N THR A 34 8.23 9.95 -47.94
CA THR A 34 7.89 10.79 -49.14
C THR A 34 6.45 10.78 -49.71
N SER A 35 5.81 11.90 -50.13
CA SER A 35 6.32 13.00 -50.98
C SER A 35 5.30 14.16 -51.17
N HIS A 36 5.86 15.35 -51.45
CA HIS A 36 5.42 16.43 -52.35
C HIS A 36 4.47 17.58 -51.91
N SER A 37 4.84 18.74 -52.46
CA SER A 37 4.60 20.14 -52.10
C SER A 37 3.38 20.77 -52.81
N GLY A 38 2.69 21.72 -52.15
CA GLY A 38 1.66 22.58 -52.75
C GLY A 38 1.25 23.71 -51.79
N THR A 39 1.22 24.94 -52.31
CA THR A 39 1.20 26.24 -51.62
C THR A 39 -0.20 26.80 -51.29
N SER A 40 -0.24 27.69 -50.29
CA SER A 40 -1.18 28.82 -50.06
C SER A 40 -2.67 28.53 -49.82
N GLU A 41 -3.21 28.96 -48.67
CA GLU A 41 -4.14 30.11 -48.57
C GLU A 41 -4.73 30.24 -47.15
N VAL A 42 -5.08 31.47 -46.82
CA VAL A 42 -5.48 31.99 -45.51
C VAL A 42 -6.93 32.46 -45.59
N HIS A 43 -7.63 32.34 -44.45
CA HIS A 43 -8.82 33.10 -43.99
C HIS A 43 -10.25 32.66 -44.34
N SER A 44 -10.98 32.44 -43.24
CA SER A 44 -12.29 33.03 -42.90
C SER A 44 -13.56 32.27 -43.27
N PHE A 45 -14.25 31.81 -42.23
CA PHE A 45 -15.70 31.67 -42.24
C PHE A 45 -16.29 32.67 -41.24
N ASN A 46 -17.06 33.62 -41.76
CA ASN A 46 -17.91 34.52 -40.99
C ASN A 46 -19.37 34.08 -41.16
N THR A 47 -20.03 33.90 -40.02
CA THR A 47 -21.46 33.97 -39.65
C THR A 47 -22.54 33.86 -40.74
N SER A 48 -23.54 32.98 -40.52
CA SER A 48 -24.94 33.38 -40.25
C SER A 48 -25.81 32.17 -39.84
N SER A 49 -26.60 32.33 -38.77
CA SER A 49 -27.79 31.52 -38.42
C SER A 49 -28.98 31.95 -39.32
N PRO A 50 -30.06 31.14 -39.53
CA PRO A 50 -31.01 30.83 -38.45
C PRO A 50 -31.85 29.51 -38.53
N GLU A 51 -32.51 29.24 -37.41
CA GLU A 51 -33.85 28.64 -37.21
C GLU A 51 -34.14 27.12 -37.26
N GLU A 52 -34.99 26.76 -36.28
CA GLU A 52 -35.79 25.53 -36.05
C GLU A 52 -35.07 24.21 -35.68
N ILE A 53 -35.31 23.68 -34.46
CA ILE A 53 -36.07 22.42 -34.23
C ILE A 53 -36.77 22.47 -32.84
N HIS A 54 -38.01 21.99 -32.86
CA HIS A 54 -39.07 21.92 -31.85
C HIS A 54 -38.76 21.36 -30.45
N SER A 55 -39.49 21.95 -29.51
CA SER A 55 -39.77 21.54 -28.13
C SER A 55 -40.44 20.18 -27.98
N SER A 56 -40.14 19.50 -26.86
CA SER A 56 -41.09 18.64 -26.15
C SER A 56 -40.84 18.79 -24.65
N ASN A 57 -41.67 19.63 -24.01
CA ASN A 57 -41.88 19.64 -22.57
C ASN A 57 -43.31 19.17 -22.32
N THR A 58 -43.49 18.17 -21.45
CA THR A 58 -44.70 18.04 -20.65
C THR A 58 -44.30 17.90 -19.16
N SER A 59 -44.69 18.96 -18.46
CA SER A 59 -44.77 19.35 -17.03
C SER A 59 -45.05 18.22 -16.02
N SER A 60 -44.69 18.20 -14.72
CA SER A 60 -44.05 19.08 -13.69
C SER A 60 -44.21 18.38 -12.29
N PRO A 61 -43.80 18.90 -11.11
CA PRO A 61 -42.52 19.54 -10.67
C PRO A 61 -42.05 19.20 -9.21
N ALA A 62 -40.94 19.85 -8.80
CA ALA A 62 -40.40 20.15 -7.44
C ALA A 62 -39.36 19.15 -6.87
N GLU A 63 -38.13 19.48 -6.48
CA GLU A 63 -37.39 20.74 -6.29
C GLU A 63 -35.94 20.56 -6.77
N ILE A 64 -35.40 21.50 -7.55
CA ILE A 64 -33.95 21.69 -7.69
C ILE A 64 -33.70 23.15 -7.34
N GLN A 65 -33.10 23.38 -6.17
CA GLN A 65 -32.66 24.70 -5.75
C GLN A 65 -31.39 25.07 -6.51
N SER A 66 -31.55 26.05 -7.39
CA SER A 66 -30.51 26.76 -8.12
C SER A 66 -29.79 27.74 -7.20
N PHE A 67 -28.47 27.79 -7.27
CA PHE A 67 -27.75 29.05 -7.09
C PHE A 67 -26.87 29.30 -8.32
N ASN A 68 -27.38 30.18 -9.18
CA ASN A 68 -26.62 30.93 -10.16
C ASN A 68 -25.85 32.03 -9.41
N THR A 69 -24.54 32.11 -9.59
CA THR A 69 -23.82 33.37 -9.48
C THR A 69 -23.03 33.59 -10.76
N SER A 70 -23.27 34.76 -11.33
CA SER A 70 -22.84 35.33 -12.60
C SER A 70 -21.35 35.16 -12.94
N SER A 71 -21.10 34.78 -14.20
CA SER A 71 -19.89 34.71 -15.05
C SER A 71 -18.80 35.80 -14.87
N PRO A 72 -17.68 35.79 -15.63
CA PRO A 72 -16.73 34.71 -15.96
C PRO A 72 -15.24 35.19 -15.98
N ALA A 73 -14.25 34.30 -15.84
CA ALA A 73 -12.96 34.34 -16.56
C ALA A 73 -12.03 33.21 -16.06
N GLU A 74 -11.19 32.70 -16.96
CA GLU A 74 -10.13 31.69 -16.74
C GLU A 74 -10.55 30.22 -16.79
N VAL A 75 -10.83 29.76 -18.01
CA VAL A 75 -10.66 28.34 -18.37
C VAL A 75 -9.17 28.09 -18.60
N HIS A 76 -8.47 27.54 -17.61
CA HIS A 76 -7.18 26.92 -17.87
C HIS A 76 -7.40 25.49 -18.38
N SER A 77 -7.21 25.34 -19.70
CA SER A 77 -7.11 24.08 -20.40
C SER A 77 -5.96 23.24 -19.83
N PHE A 78 -6.28 22.06 -19.28
CA PHE A 78 -5.27 21.04 -19.00
C PHE A 78 -4.98 20.27 -20.29
N ASN A 79 -3.87 20.61 -20.92
CA ASN A 79 -3.27 19.83 -22.01
C ASN A 79 -2.60 18.59 -21.41
N ALA A 80 -2.97 17.42 -21.90
CA ALA A 80 -2.41 16.14 -21.49
C ALA A 80 -1.06 15.89 -22.19
N SER A 81 0.00 15.74 -21.40
CA SER A 81 1.26 15.11 -21.79
C SER A 81 1.76 14.24 -20.62
N SER A 82 1.69 12.92 -20.79
CA SER A 82 2.14 11.84 -19.89
C SER A 82 3.67 11.79 -19.65
N PRO A 83 4.23 10.85 -18.85
CA PRO A 83 3.75 10.14 -17.65
C PRO A 83 4.75 10.21 -16.47
N ALA A 84 4.34 9.67 -15.31
CA ALA A 84 5.13 9.31 -14.11
C ALA A 84 5.03 10.27 -12.92
N GLU A 85 4.05 10.00 -12.06
CA GLU A 85 4.31 9.74 -10.64
C GLU A 85 3.10 8.97 -10.10
N VAL A 86 3.30 7.69 -9.78
CA VAL A 86 2.35 6.94 -8.97
C VAL A 86 2.40 7.58 -7.59
N ARG A 87 1.50 8.53 -7.31
CA ARG A 87 1.26 8.98 -5.95
C ARG A 87 0.86 7.76 -5.15
N SER A 88 1.73 7.35 -4.24
CA SER A 88 1.36 6.43 -3.18
C SER A 88 0.14 7.04 -2.53
N PHE A 89 -0.98 6.33 -2.58
CA PHE A 89 -2.15 6.72 -1.83
C PHE A 89 -1.75 6.60 -0.35
N ASP A 90 -1.32 7.71 0.24
CA ASP A 90 -1.37 7.87 1.68
C ASP A 90 -2.82 7.72 2.06
N THR A 91 -3.17 6.48 2.40
CA THR A 91 -4.45 6.17 3.01
C THR A 91 -4.36 6.70 4.43
N SER A 92 -4.37 8.03 4.56
CA SER A 92 -4.92 8.70 5.74
C SER A 92 -6.44 8.54 5.64
N SER A 93 -6.92 7.29 5.69
CA SER A 93 -8.35 7.01 5.80
C SER A 93 -8.78 7.36 7.21
N SER A 94 -9.08 8.64 7.40
CA SER A 94 -10.13 9.07 8.31
C SER A 94 -11.46 8.62 7.68
N GLY A 95 -11.94 7.44 8.10
CA GLY A 95 -13.18 6.85 7.60
C GLY A 95 -13.68 5.64 8.39
N GLY A 96 -12.84 4.99 9.19
CA GLY A 96 -13.31 4.12 10.27
C GLY A 96 -13.70 4.97 11.47
N ALA A 97 -14.87 4.71 12.07
CA ALA A 97 -15.34 5.36 13.28
C ALA A 97 -14.19 5.55 14.28
N ALA A 98 -13.97 6.79 14.72
CA ALA A 98 -12.96 7.16 15.70
C ALA A 98 -13.17 6.31 16.96
N VAL A 99 -12.42 5.22 17.07
CA VAL A 99 -12.12 4.65 18.37
C VAL A 99 -11.21 5.69 19.00
N ASP A 100 -11.62 6.21 20.15
CA ASP A 100 -10.90 7.19 20.99
C ASP A 100 -9.56 6.63 21.55
N GLY A 101 -9.00 5.66 20.84
CA GLY A 101 -7.81 4.92 21.15
C GLY A 101 -6.58 5.65 20.65
N GLN A 102 -5.73 6.03 21.60
CA GLN A 102 -4.51 6.75 21.31
C GLN A 102 -3.51 5.81 20.62
N ALA A 103 -3.27 6.02 19.32
CA ALA A 103 -2.22 5.30 18.59
C ALA A 103 -0.86 5.41 19.31
N ILE A 104 0.01 4.42 19.11
CA ILE A 104 1.36 4.45 19.71
C ILE A 104 2.09 5.74 19.31
N PRO A 105 2.94 6.30 20.19
CA PRO A 105 3.74 7.47 19.83
C PRO A 105 4.68 7.15 18.65
N MET A 106 5.07 8.19 17.91
CA MET A 106 6.11 8.07 16.89
C MET A 106 7.44 7.69 17.54
N ILE A 107 7.98 6.52 17.17
CA ILE A 107 9.29 6.05 17.64
C ILE A 107 10.26 6.12 16.46
N PRO A 108 11.26 7.03 16.47
CA PRO A 108 12.26 7.10 15.42
C PRO A 108 13.13 5.84 15.40
N TYR A 109 13.48 5.39 14.19
CA TYR A 109 14.52 4.36 14.01
C TYR A 109 15.91 4.97 14.20
N LEU A 110 16.70 4.42 15.12
CA LEU A 110 17.96 5.05 15.54
C LEU A 110 19.20 4.60 14.73
N TYR A 111 19.04 3.68 13.77
CA TYR A 111 20.16 3.10 13.01
C TYR A 111 20.00 3.24 11.48
N PRO A 112 19.73 4.45 10.95
CA PRO A 112 19.37 4.63 9.54
C PRO A 112 20.48 4.30 8.53
N ASN A 113 21.74 4.38 8.96
CA ASN A 113 22.91 4.07 8.13
C ASN A 113 23.27 2.59 8.13
N ASP A 114 22.49 1.76 8.84
CA ASP A 114 22.69 0.32 8.83
C ASP A 114 22.25 -0.26 7.47
N GLN A 115 23.03 -1.19 6.92
CA GLN A 115 22.67 -1.90 5.69
C GLN A 115 21.65 -3.01 5.93
N ARG A 116 21.18 -3.17 7.17
CA ARG A 116 20.15 -4.16 7.50
C ARG A 116 18.80 -3.84 6.87
N THR A 117 17.98 -4.88 6.78
CA THR A 117 16.64 -4.84 6.19
C THR A 117 15.70 -3.86 6.91
N GLU A 118 15.92 -3.57 8.20
CA GLU A 118 15.15 -2.59 8.95
C GLU A 118 15.27 -1.17 8.37
N ALA A 119 16.41 -0.79 7.78
CA ALA A 119 16.56 0.52 7.15
C ALA A 119 15.65 0.65 5.90
N ILE A 120 15.39 -0.46 5.19
CA ILE A 120 14.42 -0.47 4.08
C ILE A 120 13.00 -0.25 4.63
N PHE A 121 12.65 -0.91 5.73
CA PHE A 121 11.35 -0.76 6.37
C PHE A 121 11.16 0.66 6.91
N CYS A 122 12.21 1.24 7.49
CA CYS A 122 12.22 2.64 7.90
C CYS A 122 11.84 3.57 6.75
N ARG A 123 12.50 3.44 5.60
CA ARG A 123 12.23 4.29 4.43
C ARG A 123 10.81 4.08 3.90
N LYS A 124 10.33 2.83 3.85
CA LYS A 124 8.95 2.53 3.46
C LYS A 124 7.91 3.10 4.42
N ALA A 125 8.21 3.10 5.71
CA ALA A 125 7.39 3.69 6.76
C ALA A 125 7.31 5.23 6.67
N GLY A 126 8.25 5.88 5.99
CA GLY A 126 8.42 7.33 6.09
C GLY A 126 8.84 7.76 7.50
N ASN A 127 9.53 6.88 8.23
CA ASN A 127 9.89 7.13 9.63
C ASN A 127 10.96 8.24 9.72
N PRO A 128 10.86 9.17 10.69
CA PRO A 128 11.82 10.28 10.83
C PRO A 128 13.26 9.85 11.10
N GLY A 129 13.46 8.66 11.65
CA GLY A 129 14.78 8.07 11.85
C GLY A 129 15.59 7.93 10.56
N CYS A 130 14.95 7.83 9.41
CA CYS A 130 15.58 7.76 8.09
C CYS A 130 15.16 8.92 7.17
N GLY A 131 14.85 10.08 7.75
CA GLY A 131 14.59 11.32 7.01
C GLY A 131 13.17 11.47 6.46
N GLY A 132 12.23 10.61 6.87
CA GLY A 132 10.81 10.83 6.60
C GLY A 132 10.16 11.83 7.56
N ASP A 133 8.89 12.14 7.34
CA ASP A 133 8.10 13.12 8.07
C ASP A 133 6.85 12.53 8.74
N ALA A 134 6.74 11.19 8.77
CA ALA A 134 5.58 10.52 9.35
C ALA A 134 5.41 10.82 10.84
N THR A 135 4.16 11.05 11.24
CA THR A 135 3.78 11.36 12.62
C THR A 135 3.03 10.23 13.34
N GLY A 136 2.53 9.23 12.61
CA GLY A 136 1.83 8.07 13.19
C GLY A 136 1.26 7.13 12.13
N GLY A 137 0.47 6.14 12.57
CA GLY A 137 -0.27 5.24 11.68
C GLY A 137 0.55 4.09 11.11
N VAL A 138 0.11 3.57 9.96
CA VAL A 138 0.65 2.38 9.30
C VAL A 138 0.87 2.63 7.82
N VAL A 139 1.64 1.75 7.17
CA VAL A 139 1.78 1.71 5.71
C VAL A 139 1.69 0.26 5.23
N THR A 140 1.06 0.06 4.07
CA THR A 140 0.90 -1.26 3.45
C THR A 140 1.51 -1.28 2.05
N PHE A 141 2.28 -2.32 1.74
CA PHE A 141 2.91 -2.49 0.42
C PHE A 141 2.92 -3.96 -0.01
N GLY A 142 3.28 -4.22 -1.27
CA GLY A 142 3.38 -5.59 -1.78
C GLY A 142 4.54 -6.36 -1.18
N ASN A 143 4.29 -7.62 -0.82
CA ASN A 143 5.35 -8.54 -0.48
C ASN A 143 6.15 -8.92 -1.74
N ILE A 144 7.42 -9.25 -1.57
CA ILE A 144 8.30 -9.69 -2.66
C ILE A 144 8.18 -11.20 -2.92
N ARG A 145 7.56 -11.96 -2.00
CA ARG A 145 7.35 -13.41 -2.13
C ARG A 145 5.87 -13.74 -2.29
N GLN A 146 5.60 -14.80 -3.04
CA GLN A 146 4.25 -15.31 -3.27
C GLN A 146 3.83 -16.29 -2.16
N ALA A 147 2.57 -16.21 -1.73
CA ALA A 147 1.97 -17.23 -0.86
C ALA A 147 1.51 -18.43 -1.68
N GLN A 148 1.81 -19.62 -1.18
CA GLN A 148 1.37 -20.87 -1.77
C GLN A 148 -0.14 -20.95 -1.71
N GLY A 149 -0.78 -21.30 -2.84
CA GLY A 149 -2.24 -21.42 -2.94
C GLY A 149 -3.00 -20.10 -3.10
N CYS A 150 -2.31 -18.94 -3.16
CA CYS A 150 -2.95 -17.65 -3.43
C CYS A 150 -2.79 -17.22 -4.88
N SER A 151 -3.84 -16.64 -5.46
CA SER A 151 -3.87 -16.11 -6.83
C SER A 151 -3.19 -14.74 -6.98
N ILE A 152 -3.03 -13.99 -5.88
CA ILE A 152 -2.39 -12.68 -5.87
C ILE A 152 -1.29 -12.61 -4.80
N THR A 153 -0.35 -11.68 -5.00
CA THR A 153 0.79 -11.50 -4.10
C THR A 153 0.36 -10.93 -2.75
N PRO A 154 0.83 -11.51 -1.62
CA PRO A 154 0.59 -11.00 -0.27
C PRO A 154 0.92 -9.52 -0.12
N THR A 155 0.31 -8.88 0.88
CA THR A 155 0.72 -7.55 1.35
C THR A 155 1.48 -7.67 2.67
N VAL A 156 2.27 -6.64 2.95
CA VAL A 156 2.95 -6.42 4.23
C VAL A 156 2.51 -5.07 4.75
N THR A 157 2.00 -5.03 5.99
CA THR A 157 1.63 -3.81 6.70
C THR A 157 2.56 -3.61 7.88
N ILE A 158 3.09 -2.39 8.03
CA ILE A 158 4.02 -2.04 9.12
C ILE A 158 3.56 -0.75 9.81
N PRO A 159 3.78 -0.57 11.13
CA PRO A 159 3.60 0.72 11.76
C PRO A 159 4.65 1.70 11.24
N ARG A 160 4.29 2.98 11.17
CA ARG A 160 5.24 4.05 10.83
C ARG A 160 6.25 4.27 11.95
N SER A 161 5.85 4.08 13.20
CA SER A 161 6.76 4.01 14.35
C SER A 161 7.64 2.77 14.29
N PHE A 162 8.90 2.89 14.73
CA PHE A 162 9.77 1.75 14.93
C PHE A 162 9.32 0.93 16.14
N VAL A 163 8.62 -0.17 15.87
CA VAL A 163 8.27 -1.19 16.86
C VAL A 163 8.98 -2.46 16.46
N ARG A 164 9.80 -3.03 17.35
CA ARG A 164 10.69 -4.14 16.99
C ARG A 164 9.94 -5.42 16.60
N ASP A 165 8.93 -5.77 17.38
CA ASP A 165 8.18 -7.02 17.32
C ASP A 165 6.85 -6.87 18.10
N ILE A 166 6.02 -7.92 18.11
CA ILE A 166 4.70 -7.91 18.77
C ILE A 166 4.81 -7.78 20.30
N ASP A 167 5.86 -8.33 20.93
CA ASP A 167 6.06 -8.24 22.37
C ASP A 167 6.42 -6.82 22.79
N ARG A 168 7.24 -6.13 21.98
CA ARG A 168 7.48 -4.71 22.16
C ARG A 168 6.19 -3.91 22.02
N LEU A 169 5.35 -4.23 21.04
CA LEU A 169 4.08 -3.52 20.86
C LEU A 169 3.18 -3.64 22.10
N ARG A 170 3.01 -4.85 22.65
CA ARG A 170 2.19 -5.12 23.86
C ARG A 170 2.57 -4.24 25.05
N SER A 171 3.85 -3.86 25.14
CA SER A 171 4.35 -2.98 26.20
C SER A 171 4.05 -1.49 26.00
N LEU A 172 3.48 -1.07 24.86
CA LEU A 172 3.23 0.32 24.51
C LEU A 172 1.74 0.68 24.69
N PRO A 173 1.42 1.92 25.12
CA PRO A 173 0.05 2.43 25.04
C PRO A 173 -0.39 2.49 23.58
N GLY A 174 -1.65 2.16 23.29
CA GLY A 174 -2.16 2.13 21.91
C GLY A 174 -1.84 0.88 21.11
N ALA A 175 -1.35 -0.19 21.76
CA ALA A 175 -1.03 -1.45 21.10
C ALA A 175 -2.21 -2.01 20.30
N ALA A 176 -3.39 -2.09 20.92
CA ALA A 176 -4.60 -2.58 20.26
C ALA A 176 -5.00 -1.69 19.06
N ASP A 177 -5.01 -0.37 19.21
CA ASP A 177 -5.40 0.56 18.13
C ASP A 177 -4.44 0.52 16.94
N THR A 178 -3.16 0.33 17.23
CA THR A 178 -2.13 0.12 16.20
C THR A 178 -2.41 -1.19 15.46
N LEU A 179 -2.71 -2.29 16.17
CA LEU A 179 -3.06 -3.56 15.54
C LEU A 179 -4.35 -3.47 14.72
N VAL A 180 -5.38 -2.77 15.20
CA VAL A 180 -6.61 -2.51 14.43
C VAL A 180 -6.26 -1.82 13.12
N SER A 181 -5.47 -0.75 13.19
CA SER A 181 -5.04 0.01 11.99
C SER A 181 -4.25 -0.87 11.02
N MET A 182 -3.36 -1.73 11.53
CA MET A 182 -2.61 -2.67 10.70
C MET A 182 -3.52 -3.70 10.03
N LEU A 183 -4.44 -4.30 10.79
CA LEU A 183 -5.38 -5.32 10.30
C LEU A 183 -6.34 -4.76 9.24
N ILE A 184 -6.89 -3.57 9.46
CA ILE A 184 -7.76 -2.89 8.50
C ILE A 184 -6.99 -2.56 7.22
N SER A 185 -5.83 -1.89 7.34
CA SER A 185 -5.05 -1.49 6.17
C SER A 185 -4.56 -2.69 5.36
N GLY A 186 -4.16 -3.79 6.02
CA GLY A 186 -3.78 -5.04 5.37
C GLY A 186 -4.94 -5.68 4.60
N PHE A 187 -6.11 -5.78 5.24
CA PHE A 187 -7.33 -6.32 4.66
C PHE A 187 -7.79 -5.54 3.42
N GLU A 188 -7.93 -4.22 3.55
CA GLU A 188 -8.37 -3.33 2.49
C GLU A 188 -7.39 -3.35 1.31
N ALA A 189 -6.08 -3.25 1.58
CA ALA A 189 -5.07 -3.26 0.53
C ALA A 189 -5.01 -4.59 -0.24
N TYR A 190 -5.28 -5.72 0.42
CA TYR A 190 -5.33 -7.02 -0.26
C TYR A 190 -6.60 -7.16 -1.12
N HIS A 191 -7.75 -6.67 -0.64
CA HIS A 191 -8.99 -6.65 -1.42
C HIS A 191 -8.92 -5.69 -2.62
N ALA A 192 -8.30 -4.52 -2.45
CA ALA A 192 -8.09 -3.55 -3.52
C ALA A 192 -7.24 -4.10 -4.69
N ARG A 193 -6.54 -5.23 -4.47
CA ARG A 193 -5.80 -5.96 -5.52
C ARG A 193 -6.63 -7.03 -6.24
N GLY A 194 -7.93 -7.11 -5.95
CA GLY A 194 -8.86 -8.00 -6.65
C GLY A 194 -9.11 -9.35 -5.97
N TYR A 195 -8.71 -9.54 -4.72
CA TYR A 195 -9.13 -10.70 -3.93
C TYR A 195 -10.46 -10.42 -3.23
N ALA A 196 -11.40 -11.36 -3.28
CA ALA A 196 -12.78 -11.17 -2.80
C ALA A 196 -13.22 -12.23 -1.76
N GLY A 197 -12.31 -12.66 -0.89
CA GLY A 197 -12.58 -13.70 0.10
C GLY A 197 -11.96 -13.40 1.46
N GLU A 198 -12.12 -14.33 2.39
CA GLU A 198 -11.46 -14.24 3.68
C GLU A 198 -9.94 -14.20 3.52
N VAL A 199 -9.30 -13.35 4.31
CA VAL A 199 -7.84 -13.28 4.37
C VAL A 199 -7.34 -13.90 5.65
N LEU A 200 -6.13 -14.45 5.59
CA LEU A 200 -5.33 -14.75 6.77
C LEU A 200 -4.37 -13.59 7.01
N GLN A 201 -4.40 -13.05 8.22
CA GLN A 201 -3.47 -12.02 8.66
C GLN A 201 -2.57 -12.59 9.75
N CYS A 202 -1.25 -12.48 9.56
CA CYS A 202 -0.27 -13.15 10.40
C CYS A 202 0.91 -12.24 10.75
N ILE A 203 1.35 -12.29 12.01
CA ILE A 203 2.57 -11.66 12.52
C ILE A 203 3.53 -12.77 12.95
N HIS A 204 4.80 -12.69 12.56
CA HIS A 204 5.85 -13.57 13.08
C HIS A 204 6.05 -13.33 14.59
N ARG A 205 6.28 -14.40 15.35
CA ARG A 205 6.63 -14.27 16.77
C ARG A 205 7.97 -13.56 16.93
N ALA A 206 8.17 -12.88 18.06
CA ALA A 206 9.36 -12.06 18.31
C ALA A 206 10.69 -12.83 18.19
N ASP A 207 10.69 -14.14 18.46
CA ASP A 207 11.86 -15.03 18.34
C ASP A 207 12.10 -15.55 16.91
N HIS A 208 11.21 -15.26 15.95
CA HIS A 208 11.26 -15.76 14.57
C HIS A 208 11.20 -14.64 13.51
N VAL A 209 11.22 -13.36 13.90
CA VAL A 209 11.22 -12.24 12.93
C VAL A 209 12.55 -12.16 12.16
N SER A 210 12.48 -12.15 10.84
CA SER A 210 13.63 -11.94 9.96
C SER A 210 14.03 -10.47 9.84
N VAL A 211 13.06 -9.56 10.01
CA VAL A 211 13.24 -8.12 10.06
C VAL A 211 12.69 -7.63 11.38
N ARG A 212 13.51 -6.97 12.20
CA ARG A 212 13.13 -6.47 13.53
C ARG A 212 12.35 -5.16 13.45
N TRP A 213 11.29 -5.19 12.66
CA TRP A 213 10.27 -4.16 12.52
C TRP A 213 8.94 -4.88 12.45
N LEU A 214 8.03 -4.63 13.39
CA LEU A 214 6.72 -5.27 13.46
C LEU A 214 6.05 -5.23 12.10
N HIS A 215 5.66 -6.39 11.59
CA HIS A 215 5.02 -6.48 10.29
C HIS A 215 3.95 -7.55 10.26
N LEU A 216 2.87 -7.24 9.55
CA LEU A 216 1.70 -8.06 9.36
C LEU A 216 1.64 -8.50 7.91
N HIS A 217 1.62 -9.80 7.68
CA HIS A 217 1.39 -10.39 6.37
C HIS A 217 -0.10 -10.61 6.17
N THR A 218 -0.65 -10.17 5.03
CA THR A 218 -2.01 -10.48 4.62
C THR A 218 -1.99 -11.29 3.32
N PHE A 219 -2.69 -12.42 3.32
CA PHE A 219 -2.79 -13.32 2.17
C PHE A 219 -4.13 -14.08 2.17
N CYS A 220 -4.44 -14.79 1.08
CA CYS A 220 -5.69 -15.53 0.94
C CYS A 220 -5.91 -16.54 2.08
N GLY A 221 -7.18 -16.77 2.48
CA GLY A 221 -7.52 -17.55 3.67
C GLY A 221 -7.09 -19.02 3.64
N SER A 222 -6.88 -19.62 2.47
CA SER A 222 -6.38 -20.99 2.32
C SER A 222 -4.87 -21.05 2.08
N GLY A 223 -4.19 -19.90 2.01
CA GLY A 223 -2.80 -19.81 1.63
C GLY A 223 -1.83 -20.25 2.72
N ARG A 224 -0.57 -20.47 2.32
CA ARG A 224 0.57 -20.65 3.23
C ARG A 224 1.71 -19.71 2.84
N PHE A 225 2.35 -19.10 3.82
CA PHE A 225 3.42 -18.12 3.58
C PHE A 225 4.49 -18.22 4.67
N GLU A 226 5.72 -18.57 4.31
CA GLU A 226 6.88 -18.58 5.24
C GLU A 226 6.63 -19.34 6.56
N GLY A 227 6.00 -20.52 6.49
CA GLY A 227 5.66 -21.32 7.67
C GLY A 227 4.39 -20.87 8.41
N MET A 228 3.69 -19.86 7.89
CA MET A 228 2.41 -19.37 8.41
C MET A 228 1.21 -19.92 7.62
N PRO A 229 0.08 -20.25 8.29
CA PRO A 229 -0.05 -20.32 9.74
C PRO A 229 0.79 -21.47 10.34
N GLY A 230 1.29 -21.27 11.56
CA GLY A 230 2.12 -22.25 12.27
C GLY A 230 2.57 -21.76 13.65
N SER A 231 3.42 -22.55 14.33
CA SER A 231 3.92 -22.28 15.69
C SER A 231 4.84 -21.06 15.81
N ILE A 232 5.29 -20.52 14.68
CA ILE A 232 6.20 -19.37 14.58
C ILE A 232 5.45 -18.04 14.38
N SER A 233 4.11 -18.08 14.35
CA SER A 233 3.28 -16.92 13.98
C SER A 233 2.01 -16.84 14.82
N GLN A 234 1.55 -15.61 15.02
CA GLN A 234 0.21 -15.32 15.50
C GLN A 234 -0.66 -14.94 14.30
N CYS A 235 -1.70 -15.73 14.03
CA CYS A 235 -2.54 -15.60 12.84
C CYS A 235 -4.03 -15.54 13.20
N ALA A 236 -4.79 -14.83 12.39
CA ALA A 236 -6.25 -14.81 12.49
C ALA A 236 -6.86 -14.70 11.09
N ARG A 237 -8.05 -15.30 10.93
CA ARG A 237 -8.88 -15.10 9.75
C ARG A 237 -9.66 -13.80 9.92
N MET A 238 -9.77 -13.05 8.84
CA MET A 238 -10.57 -11.84 8.77
C MET A 238 -11.45 -11.92 7.54
N SER A 239 -12.77 -11.84 7.74
CA SER A 239 -13.78 -11.86 6.67
C SER A 239 -14.42 -10.49 6.47
N SER A 240 -14.28 -9.59 7.46
CA SER A 240 -14.80 -8.23 7.42
C SER A 240 -13.93 -7.27 8.25
N LEU A 241 -14.17 -5.97 8.13
CA LEU A 241 -13.51 -4.96 8.96
C LEU A 241 -13.86 -5.07 10.46
N ASP A 242 -15.04 -5.59 10.79
CA ASP A 242 -15.52 -5.71 12.17
C ASP A 242 -14.71 -6.71 13.02
N ASP A 243 -14.03 -7.65 12.36
CA ASP A 243 -13.15 -8.61 13.03
C ASP A 243 -11.90 -7.96 13.63
N ALA A 244 -11.45 -6.83 13.07
CA ALA A 244 -10.16 -6.23 13.39
C ALA A 244 -10.05 -5.87 14.88
N GLY A 245 -11.09 -5.27 15.45
CA GLY A 245 -11.11 -4.88 16.87
C GLY A 245 -11.00 -6.07 17.82
N ARG A 246 -11.68 -7.17 17.52
CA ARG A 246 -11.63 -8.40 18.33
C ARG A 246 -10.24 -9.04 18.27
N ILE A 247 -9.70 -9.21 17.06
CA ILE A 247 -8.38 -9.82 16.83
C ILE A 247 -7.28 -8.97 17.49
N ALA A 248 -7.30 -7.66 17.29
CA ALA A 248 -6.33 -6.74 17.88
C ALA A 248 -6.29 -6.82 19.40
N ARG A 249 -7.45 -6.87 20.07
CA ARG A 249 -7.52 -7.00 21.53
C ARG A 249 -7.01 -8.34 22.05
N GLU A 250 -7.16 -9.41 21.27
CA GLU A 250 -6.59 -10.71 21.60
C GLU A 250 -5.06 -10.68 21.49
N TRP A 251 -4.55 -10.07 20.41
CA TRP A 251 -3.12 -10.03 20.13
C TRP A 251 -2.36 -9.03 21.01
N ALA A 252 -3.01 -7.98 21.49
CA ALA A 252 -2.43 -6.96 22.36
C ALA A 252 -2.30 -7.37 23.84
N ARG A 253 -2.86 -8.52 24.24
CA ARG A 253 -2.65 -9.11 25.57
C ARG A 253 -1.31 -9.83 25.63
#